data_AF-A0A3P8PEN2-F1
#
_entry.id   AF-A0A3P8PEN2-F1
#
_cell.length_a   1.000
_cell.length_b   1.000
_cell.length_c   1.000
_cell.angle_alpha   90.00
_cell.angle_beta   90.00
_cell.angle_gamma   90.00
#
_symmetry.space_group_name_H-M   'P 1'
#
loop_
_entity.id
_entity.type
_entity.pdbx_description
1 polymer ?
#
loop_
_entity_poly.entity_id
_entity_poly.type
_entity_poly.pdbx_seq_one_letter_code
_entity_poly.pdbx_strand_id
1 'polypeptide(L)'
;MDYDQRYKRNQVNPEENQNARHPRQMTDVSGQDQTLPNPNVHGNPQVPTGQPRYSDGYTIIPPNESKRNEMKTIAQKEEEALNRWKETQRVPSVCVNPERLGGDVTLAEVRQKQQINHQSMKLQKKIKKAEDDKRKRQEEEEKLQKMKAKQREKSTDVEGKQTKESRNLREVQLEHKRVNAVFLDKLEGQARGSEREPKFESTQEAESQAPLSHLKPDPEQSCSGWTEEADPRAEYDQALMKLIKSFPNCDRDFLEDIFTQCNRDYEEASTLLISTLS
;
A
#
# COMPACT_ATOMS: atom_id res chain seq x y z
N MET A 1 -21.84 29.28 23.51
CA MET A 1 -20.54 28.60 23.73
C MET A 1 -19.74 28.82 22.46
N ASP A 2 -18.96 29.89 22.48
CA ASP A 2 -18.25 30.49 21.35
C ASP A 2 -16.80 30.01 21.43
N TYR A 3 -16.30 29.34 20.39
CA TYR A 3 -14.93 28.86 20.30
C TYR A 3 -14.36 29.16 18.92
N ASP A 4 -14.10 30.45 18.68
CA ASP A 4 -13.24 30.88 17.58
C ASP A 4 -12.35 32.04 18.06
N GLN A 5 -11.25 31.71 18.74
CA GLN A 5 -10.16 32.64 19.00
C GLN A 5 -8.92 31.91 19.53
N ARG A 6 -7.95 31.70 18.63
CA ARG A 6 -6.50 31.91 18.84
C ARG A 6 -5.75 31.10 17.79
N TYR A 7 -5.20 31.77 16.79
CA TYR A 7 -3.85 31.52 16.28
C TYR A 7 -3.54 32.64 15.26
N LYS A 8 -3.09 33.78 15.80
CA LYS A 8 -2.34 34.78 15.03
C LYS A 8 -1.03 35.05 15.77
N ARG A 9 0.00 35.32 14.95
CA ARG A 9 1.28 35.98 15.25
C ARG A 9 2.46 35.01 15.38
N ASN A 10 3.16 34.86 14.25
CA ASN A 10 4.61 34.85 14.17
C ASN A 10 4.98 35.59 12.88
N GLN A 11 5.13 36.91 12.97
CA GLN A 11 5.82 37.72 11.97
C GLN A 11 7.26 37.86 12.46
N VAL A 12 8.19 37.21 11.77
CA VAL A 12 9.62 37.40 11.95
C VAL A 12 10.01 38.50 10.95
N ASN A 13 10.36 39.69 11.47
CA ASN A 13 11.05 40.71 10.68
C ASN A 13 12.51 40.28 10.50
N PRO A 14 13.10 40.37 9.30
CA PRO A 14 14.54 40.39 9.15
C PRO A 14 15.08 41.80 9.41
N GLU A 15 16.06 41.87 10.31
CA GLU A 15 16.81 43.08 10.63
C GLU A 15 17.58 43.62 9.42
N GLU A 16 17.54 44.94 9.38
CA GLU A 16 18.21 45.90 8.53
C GLU A 16 19.73 45.86 8.78
N ASN A 17 20.54 45.47 7.78
CA ASN A 17 22.00 45.63 7.83
C ASN A 17 22.45 46.57 6.72
N GLN A 18 22.59 47.83 7.09
CA GLN A 18 23.20 48.89 6.31
C GLN A 18 24.73 48.74 6.39
N ASN A 19 25.37 48.23 5.33
CA ASN A 19 26.81 48.35 5.14
C ASN A 19 27.11 49.21 3.92
N ALA A 20 27.16 50.52 4.18
CA ALA A 20 27.77 51.51 3.32
C ALA A 20 29.30 51.49 3.52
N ARG A 21 30.09 51.14 2.50
CA ARG A 21 31.47 51.67 2.31
C ARG A 21 31.85 51.79 0.83
N HIS A 22 32.45 52.95 0.57
CA HIS A 22 32.80 53.60 -0.69
C HIS A 22 33.79 52.86 -1.62
N PRO A 23 33.85 53.26 -2.91
CA PRO A 23 34.78 52.72 -3.90
C PRO A 23 36.22 53.24 -3.69
N ARG A 24 37.20 52.34 -3.79
CA ARG A 24 38.63 52.63 -3.72
C ARG A 24 39.13 52.97 -5.13
N GLN A 25 39.49 54.23 -5.35
CA GLN A 25 40.25 54.67 -6.52
C GLN A 25 41.68 54.11 -6.38
N MET A 26 42.21 53.50 -7.45
CA MET A 26 43.63 53.19 -7.57
C MET A 26 44.25 54.24 -8.49
N THR A 27 45.15 55.03 -7.92
CA THR A 27 46.00 55.99 -8.62
C THR A 27 47.20 55.27 -9.23
N ASP A 28 47.43 55.48 -10.52
CA ASP A 28 48.69 55.16 -11.19
C ASP A 28 49.83 56.02 -10.62
N VAL A 29 50.89 55.38 -10.14
CA VAL A 29 52.16 56.05 -9.81
C VAL A 29 53.24 55.51 -10.74
N SER A 30 53.61 56.39 -11.66
CA SER A 30 54.79 56.38 -12.51
C SER A 30 56.06 56.47 -11.65
N GLY A 31 56.91 55.46 -11.73
CA GLY A 31 58.28 55.48 -11.20
C GLY A 31 59.26 55.71 -12.34
N GLN A 32 59.75 56.95 -12.48
CA GLN A 32 60.95 57.27 -13.23
C GLN A 32 62.16 57.13 -12.31
N ASP A 33 63.20 56.42 -12.75
CA ASP A 33 64.55 56.55 -12.20
C ASP A 33 65.49 57.01 -13.30
N GLN A 34 66.08 58.18 -13.10
CA GLN A 34 67.22 58.71 -13.85
C GLN A 34 68.49 58.39 -13.05
N THR A 35 69.61 58.03 -13.70
CA THR A 35 70.95 58.61 -13.43
C THR A 35 72.00 58.19 -14.51
N LEU A 36 72.54 59.24 -15.14
CA LEU A 36 73.72 59.53 -16.00
C LEU A 36 75.05 58.72 -15.79
N PRO A 37 76.18 58.99 -16.51
CA PRO A 37 76.47 59.36 -17.91
C PRO A 37 77.58 58.47 -18.60
N ASN A 38 77.82 58.75 -19.89
CA ASN A 38 78.75 58.16 -20.91
C ASN A 38 80.27 58.21 -20.57
N PRO A 39 81.17 57.42 -21.20
CA PRO A 39 81.83 57.94 -22.42
C PRO A 39 82.19 56.89 -23.51
N ASN A 40 82.29 57.43 -24.72
CA ASN A 40 82.52 56.83 -26.03
C ASN A 40 84.00 56.50 -26.32
N VAL A 41 84.39 55.24 -26.61
CA VAL A 41 85.69 54.89 -27.26
C VAL A 41 85.61 53.55 -28.03
N HIS A 42 85.58 53.67 -29.36
CA HIS A 42 86.23 52.82 -30.40
C HIS A 42 85.74 51.39 -30.72
N GLY A 43 85.49 51.18 -32.03
CA GLY A 43 85.84 49.93 -32.73
C GLY A 43 84.71 48.92 -32.91
N ASN A 44 83.92 49.09 -33.96
CA ASN A 44 83.03 48.04 -34.47
C ASN A 44 83.82 47.16 -35.46
N PRO A 45 84.02 45.86 -35.18
CA PRO A 45 83.90 44.85 -36.21
C PRO A 45 82.48 44.30 -36.15
N GLN A 46 81.70 44.51 -37.21
CA GLN A 46 80.40 43.86 -37.40
C GLN A 46 80.61 42.34 -37.32
N VAL A 47 80.19 41.74 -36.20
CA VAL A 47 80.10 40.29 -36.05
C VAL A 47 78.75 39.84 -36.62
N PRO A 48 78.68 38.81 -37.48
CA PRO A 48 77.42 38.28 -37.99
C PRO A 48 76.48 37.93 -36.84
N THR A 49 75.25 38.43 -36.92
CA THR A 49 74.18 38.21 -35.93
C THR A 49 73.95 36.71 -35.72
N GLY A 50 74.10 36.25 -34.47
CA GLY A 50 73.75 34.88 -34.06
C GLY A 50 74.91 33.91 -33.82
N GLN A 51 76.17 34.33 -33.96
CA GLN A 51 77.31 33.46 -33.58
C GLN A 51 77.61 33.52 -32.07
N PRO A 52 77.87 32.38 -31.41
CA PRO A 52 78.30 32.35 -30.01
C PRO A 52 79.62 33.13 -29.82
N ARG A 53 79.63 34.09 -28.89
CA ARG A 53 80.85 34.79 -28.47
C ARG A 53 81.45 34.07 -27.27
N TYR A 54 82.68 33.60 -27.40
CA TYR A 54 83.40 32.90 -26.34
C TYR A 54 84.21 33.90 -25.51
N SER A 55 83.98 33.92 -24.20
CA SER A 55 84.76 34.68 -23.21
C SER A 55 85.41 33.68 -22.25
N ASP A 56 86.57 33.99 -21.68
CA ASP A 56 87.41 33.06 -20.92
C ASP A 56 86.66 32.40 -19.74
N GLY A 57 86.04 31.24 -19.99
CA GLY A 57 85.19 30.48 -19.05
C GLY A 57 83.69 30.38 -19.37
N TYR A 58 83.12 31.16 -20.31
CA TYR A 58 81.69 31.08 -20.67
C TYR A 58 81.36 31.53 -22.10
N THR A 59 80.24 31.00 -22.63
CA THR A 59 79.76 31.30 -23.99
C THR A 59 78.53 32.21 -23.94
N ILE A 60 78.60 33.37 -24.59
CA ILE A 60 77.49 34.30 -24.77
C ILE A 60 76.82 34.00 -26.11
N ILE A 61 75.57 33.53 -26.07
CA ILE A 61 74.75 33.32 -27.28
C ILE A 61 73.75 34.49 -27.36
N PRO A 62 73.89 35.40 -28.36
CA PRO A 62 72.95 36.50 -28.52
C PRO A 62 71.53 36.00 -28.85
N PRO A 63 70.47 36.69 -28.40
CA PRO A 63 69.10 36.36 -28.77
C PRO A 63 68.92 36.30 -30.29
N ASN A 64 68.26 35.24 -30.78
CA ASN A 64 67.91 35.14 -32.19
C ASN A 64 66.70 36.06 -32.47
N GLU A 65 66.98 37.25 -33.01
CA GLU A 65 65.98 38.25 -33.33
C GLU A 65 64.93 37.76 -34.34
N SER A 66 65.32 36.90 -35.29
CA SER A 66 64.37 36.30 -36.24
C SER A 66 63.36 35.39 -35.52
N LYS A 67 63.85 34.47 -34.69
CA LYS A 67 62.99 33.58 -33.89
C LYS A 67 62.14 34.35 -32.88
N ARG A 68 62.67 35.43 -32.29
CA ARG A 68 61.92 36.33 -31.41
C ARG A 68 60.80 37.04 -32.17
N ASN A 69 61.07 37.55 -33.36
CA ASN A 69 60.07 38.24 -34.17
C ASN A 69 58.99 37.27 -34.67
N GLU A 70 59.37 36.06 -35.11
CA GLU A 70 58.43 34.99 -35.46
C GLU A 70 57.52 34.62 -34.27
N MET A 71 58.09 34.48 -33.07
CA MET A 71 57.30 34.20 -31.88
C MET A 71 56.32 35.33 -31.55
N LYS A 72 56.72 36.59 -31.73
CA LYS A 72 55.83 37.75 -31.55
C LYS A 72 54.70 37.76 -32.57
N THR A 73 54.98 37.47 -33.84
CA THR A 73 53.95 37.46 -34.89
C THR A 73 52.96 36.32 -34.68
N ILE A 74 53.42 35.13 -34.28
CA ILE A 74 52.54 34.00 -33.93
C ILE A 74 51.68 34.36 -32.72
N ALA A 75 52.28 34.87 -31.64
CA ALA A 75 51.54 35.25 -30.44
C ALA A 75 50.43 36.27 -30.74
N GLN A 76 50.73 37.30 -31.52
CA GLN A 76 49.74 38.31 -31.93
C GLN A 76 48.63 37.70 -32.79
N LYS A 77 48.99 36.85 -33.76
CA LYS A 77 48.02 36.19 -34.64
C LYS A 77 47.08 35.25 -33.86
N GLU A 78 47.61 34.53 -32.87
CA GLU A 78 46.82 33.66 -32.00
C GLU A 78 45.88 34.46 -31.09
N GLU A 79 46.33 35.59 -30.55
CA GLU A 79 45.51 36.50 -29.77
C GLU A 79 44.34 37.05 -30.59
N GLU A 80 44.59 37.49 -31.83
CA GLU A 80 43.55 37.93 -32.76
C GLU A 80 42.57 36.80 -33.12
N ALA A 81 43.07 35.57 -33.29
CA ALA A 81 42.21 34.40 -33.53
C ALA A 81 41.30 34.09 -32.33
N LEU A 82 41.85 34.17 -31.11
CA LEU A 82 41.08 34.00 -29.87
C LEU A 82 40.02 35.10 -29.72
N ASN A 83 40.36 36.35 -30.01
CA ASN A 83 39.41 37.46 -29.96
C ASN A 83 38.29 37.30 -30.98
N ARG A 84 38.60 36.91 -32.23
CA ARG A 84 37.57 36.61 -33.24
C ARG A 84 36.68 35.44 -32.84
N TRP A 85 37.26 34.38 -32.27
CA TRP A 85 36.47 33.27 -31.73
C TRP A 85 35.55 33.75 -30.61
N LYS A 86 36.08 34.52 -29.64
CA LYS A 86 35.27 35.12 -28.57
C LYS A 86 34.15 35.98 -29.13
N GLU A 87 34.41 36.82 -30.13
CA GLU A 87 33.39 37.65 -30.78
C GLU A 87 32.33 36.82 -31.50
N THR A 88 32.73 35.73 -32.14
CA THR A 88 31.81 34.81 -32.84
C THR A 88 30.95 34.02 -31.85
N GLN A 89 31.54 33.63 -30.71
CA GLN A 89 30.86 32.94 -29.61
C GLN A 89 30.18 33.90 -28.64
N ARG A 90 30.38 35.22 -28.80
CA ARG A 90 29.79 36.22 -27.94
C ARG A 90 28.30 36.25 -28.27
N VAL A 91 27.50 35.61 -27.42
CA VAL A 91 26.07 35.84 -27.41
C VAL A 91 25.87 37.33 -27.17
N PRO A 92 25.32 38.10 -28.13
CA PRO A 92 25.07 39.51 -27.91
C PRO A 92 24.16 39.59 -26.70
N SER A 93 24.62 40.26 -25.65
CA SER A 93 23.80 40.50 -24.46
C SER A 93 22.57 41.24 -24.93
N VAL A 94 21.43 40.55 -24.97
CA VAL A 94 20.15 41.11 -25.38
C VAL A 94 19.71 42.01 -24.23
N CYS A 95 20.22 43.24 -24.21
CA CYS A 95 19.71 44.31 -23.36
C CYS A 95 18.56 45.00 -24.10
N VAL A 96 17.55 44.22 -24.49
CA VAL A 96 16.23 44.81 -24.68
C VAL A 96 15.70 45.05 -23.28
N ASN A 97 15.15 46.23 -23.00
CA ASN A 97 14.33 46.40 -21.80
C ASN A 97 13.24 45.33 -21.92
N PRO A 98 13.20 44.32 -21.03
CA PRO A 98 12.17 43.30 -21.13
C PRO A 98 10.84 44.01 -20.96
N GLU A 99 10.04 44.06 -22.03
CA GLU A 99 8.71 44.68 -21.99
C GLU A 99 7.85 44.00 -20.90
N ARG A 100 8.14 42.72 -20.61
CA ARG A 100 7.50 41.92 -19.58
C ARG A 100 8.52 41.11 -18.82
N LEU A 101 8.72 41.43 -17.54
CA LEU A 101 9.51 40.63 -16.61
C LEU A 101 8.68 39.41 -16.17
N GLY A 102 8.82 38.29 -16.89
CA GLY A 102 8.36 36.96 -16.46
C GLY A 102 6.85 36.71 -16.54
N GLY A 103 6.47 35.54 -17.10
CA GLY A 103 5.11 35.01 -17.11
C GLY A 103 4.11 35.79 -17.97
N ASP A 104 3.44 35.11 -18.91
CA ASP A 104 2.44 35.76 -19.76
C ASP A 104 1.13 36.13 -19.01
N VAL A 105 1.03 35.79 -17.73
CA VAL A 105 -0.20 35.88 -16.95
C VAL A 105 -0.12 37.07 -16.00
N THR A 106 -1.17 37.89 -15.98
CA THR A 106 -1.27 39.02 -15.06
C THR A 106 -1.45 38.51 -13.62
N LEU A 107 -0.96 39.27 -12.62
CA LEU A 107 -1.14 38.92 -11.20
C LEU A 107 -2.62 38.74 -10.81
N ALA A 108 -3.51 39.54 -11.42
CA ALA A 108 -4.95 39.45 -11.20
C ALA A 108 -5.52 38.11 -11.67
N GLU A 109 -5.09 37.65 -12.84
CA GLU A 109 -5.50 36.36 -13.40
C GLU A 109 -4.97 35.18 -12.58
N VAL A 110 -3.71 35.25 -12.12
CA VAL A 110 -3.16 34.24 -11.20
C VAL A 110 -3.98 34.16 -9.92
N ARG A 111 -4.31 35.32 -9.32
CA ARG A 111 -5.11 35.39 -8.08
C ARG A 111 -6.53 34.85 -8.31
N GLN A 112 -7.17 35.23 -9.42
CA GLN A 112 -8.49 34.73 -9.77
C GLN A 112 -8.47 33.21 -9.96
N LYS A 113 -7.49 32.68 -10.70
CA LYS A 113 -7.32 31.24 -10.92
C LYS A 113 -7.08 30.50 -9.60
N GLN A 114 -6.24 31.06 -8.71
CA GLN A 114 -6.04 30.50 -7.38
C GLN A 114 -7.33 30.47 -6.56
N GLN A 115 -8.14 31.54 -6.61
CA GLN A 115 -9.43 31.59 -5.93
C GLN A 115 -10.42 30.57 -6.50
N ILE A 116 -10.52 30.47 -7.83
CA ILE A 116 -11.37 29.49 -8.50
C ILE A 116 -10.94 28.07 -8.14
N ASN A 117 -9.64 27.78 -8.18
CA ASN A 117 -9.09 26.47 -7.81
C ASN A 117 -9.38 26.14 -6.35
N HIS A 118 -9.24 27.10 -5.44
CA HIS A 118 -9.58 26.90 -4.03
C HIS A 118 -11.06 26.58 -3.84
N GLN A 119 -11.96 27.26 -4.57
CA GLN A 119 -13.39 27.01 -4.52
C GLN A 119 -13.76 25.66 -5.14
N SER A 120 -13.19 25.31 -6.30
CA SER A 120 -13.47 24.04 -6.99
C SER A 120 -12.98 22.84 -6.18
N MET A 121 -11.79 22.92 -5.59
CA MET A 121 -11.25 21.89 -4.70
C MET A 121 -12.13 21.67 -3.47
N LYS A 122 -12.63 22.75 -2.86
CA LYS A 122 -13.59 22.65 -1.74
C LYS A 122 -14.87 21.94 -2.15
N LEU A 123 -15.42 22.27 -3.31
CA LEU A 123 -16.65 21.64 -3.81
C LEU A 123 -16.43 20.16 -4.13
N GLN A 124 -15.36 19.84 -4.85
CA GLN A 124 -15.00 18.46 -5.19
C GLN A 124 -14.82 17.59 -3.94
N LYS A 125 -14.17 18.12 -2.90
CA LYS A 125 -14.02 17.41 -1.63
C LYS A 125 -15.36 17.11 -0.97
N LYS A 126 -16.32 18.05 -1.03
CA LYS A 126 -17.68 17.84 -0.49
C LYS A 126 -18.44 16.78 -1.27
N ILE A 127 -18.36 16.81 -2.60
CA ILE A 127 -19.00 15.81 -3.48
C ILE A 127 -18.46 14.42 -3.18
N LYS A 128 -17.13 14.25 -3.20
CA LYS A 128 -16.49 12.96 -2.92
C LYS A 128 -16.89 12.40 -1.55
N LYS A 129 -16.91 13.26 -0.52
CA LYS A 129 -17.35 12.84 0.81
C LYS A 129 -18.81 12.38 0.82
N ALA A 130 -19.70 13.14 0.18
CA ALA A 130 -21.12 12.78 0.11
C ALA A 130 -21.37 11.48 -0.67
N GLU A 131 -20.60 11.23 -1.73
CA GLU A 131 -20.63 9.98 -2.50
C GLU A 131 -20.15 8.79 -1.66
N ASP A 132 -19.03 8.93 -0.96
CA ASP A 132 -18.51 7.88 -0.08
C ASP A 132 -19.47 7.58 1.07
N ASP A 133 -20.04 8.61 1.69
CA ASP A 133 -21.06 8.47 2.74
C ASP A 133 -22.33 7.78 2.21
N LYS A 134 -22.76 8.11 0.98
CA LYS A 134 -23.92 7.47 0.34
C LYS A 134 -23.64 6.00 0.03
N ARG A 135 -22.48 5.68 -0.54
CA ARG A 135 -22.06 4.30 -0.83
C ARG A 135 -22.03 3.45 0.43
N LYS A 136 -21.44 3.97 1.52
CA LYS A 136 -21.40 3.27 2.81
C LYS A 136 -22.81 2.97 3.36
N ARG A 137 -23.74 3.93 3.29
CA ARG A 137 -25.13 3.71 3.72
C ARG A 137 -25.83 2.63 2.87
N GLN A 138 -25.60 2.64 1.55
CA GLN A 138 -26.17 1.63 0.65
C GLN A 138 -25.65 0.22 0.96
N GLU A 139 -24.34 0.07 1.21
CA GLU A 139 -23.76 -1.22 1.60
C GLU A 139 -24.31 -1.73 2.95
N GLU A 140 -24.50 -0.83 3.92
CA GLU A 140 -25.12 -1.16 5.21
C GLU A 140 -26.59 -1.59 5.04
N GLU A 141 -27.36 -0.87 4.21
CA GLU A 141 -28.76 -1.19 3.91
C GLU A 141 -28.89 -2.53 3.17
N GLU A 142 -28.04 -2.81 2.19
CA GLU A 142 -28.00 -4.10 1.49
C GLU A 142 -27.67 -5.26 2.42
N LYS A 143 -26.70 -5.08 3.33
CA LYS A 143 -26.38 -6.09 4.36
C LYS A 143 -27.58 -6.31 5.28
N LEU A 144 -28.22 -5.24 5.72
CA LEU A 144 -29.41 -5.34 6.57
C LEU A 144 -30.55 -6.07 5.84
N GLN A 145 -30.77 -5.77 4.57
CA GLN A 145 -31.78 -6.42 3.75
C GLN A 145 -31.48 -7.91 3.54
N LYS A 146 -30.22 -8.28 3.27
CA LYS A 146 -29.79 -9.68 3.18
C LYS A 146 -30.01 -10.44 4.48
N MET A 147 -29.64 -9.85 5.62
CA MET A 147 -29.86 -10.46 6.94
C MET A 147 -31.35 -10.66 7.24
N LYS A 148 -32.17 -9.65 6.93
CA LYS A 148 -33.64 -9.73 7.07
C LYS A 148 -34.25 -10.80 6.16
N ALA A 149 -33.81 -10.90 4.92
CA ALA A 149 -34.25 -11.94 3.99
C ALA A 149 -33.88 -13.34 4.48
N LYS A 150 -32.63 -13.54 4.93
CA LYS A 150 -32.17 -14.80 5.52
C LYS A 150 -32.96 -15.20 6.76
N GLN A 151 -33.33 -14.22 7.60
CA GLN A 151 -34.17 -14.47 8.77
C GLN A 151 -35.60 -14.88 8.36
N ARG A 152 -36.16 -14.23 7.34
CA ARG A 152 -37.49 -14.56 6.80
C ARG A 152 -37.53 -15.97 6.21
N GLU A 153 -36.53 -16.34 5.41
CA GLU A 153 -36.39 -17.69 4.83
C GLU A 153 -36.31 -18.77 5.92
N LYS A 154 -35.51 -18.55 6.96
CA LYS A 154 -35.43 -19.46 8.11
C LYS A 154 -36.78 -19.62 8.82
N SER A 155 -37.53 -18.53 8.99
CA SER A 155 -38.87 -18.58 9.60
C SER A 155 -39.83 -19.41 8.76
N THR A 156 -39.84 -19.22 7.43
CA THR A 156 -40.71 -19.98 6.52
C THR A 156 -40.35 -21.46 6.48
N ASP A 157 -39.06 -21.80 6.55
CA ASP A 157 -38.60 -23.19 6.56
C ASP A 157 -39.03 -23.93 7.84
N VAL A 158 -38.95 -23.26 8.99
CA VAL A 158 -39.35 -23.82 10.28
C VAL A 158 -40.87 -24.06 10.31
N GLU A 159 -41.67 -23.10 9.86
CA GLU A 159 -43.13 -23.24 9.75
C GLU A 159 -43.52 -24.38 8.80
N GLY A 160 -42.82 -24.50 7.67
CA GLY A 160 -43.03 -25.60 6.71
C GLY A 160 -42.73 -26.98 7.32
N LYS A 161 -41.66 -27.10 8.11
CA LYS A 161 -41.30 -28.34 8.81
C LYS A 161 -42.32 -28.71 9.88
N GLN A 162 -42.69 -27.77 10.76
CA GLN A 162 -43.68 -28.01 11.81
C GLN A 162 -45.04 -28.40 11.25
N THR A 163 -45.45 -27.80 10.13
CA THR A 163 -46.71 -28.14 9.47
C THR A 163 -46.68 -29.57 8.91
N LYS A 164 -45.56 -29.98 8.29
CA LYS A 164 -45.37 -31.35 7.78
C LYS A 164 -45.36 -32.38 8.90
N GLU A 165 -44.63 -32.13 9.98
CA GLU A 165 -44.59 -33.02 11.17
C GLU A 165 -45.97 -33.16 11.80
N SER A 166 -46.69 -32.05 11.99
CA SER A 166 -48.05 -32.06 12.53
C SER A 166 -49.02 -32.86 11.65
N ARG A 167 -48.88 -32.75 10.32
CA ARG A 167 -49.67 -33.53 9.37
C ARG A 167 -49.33 -35.01 9.44
N ASN A 168 -48.04 -35.35 9.47
CA ASN A 168 -47.57 -36.72 9.56
C ASN A 168 -48.05 -37.39 10.86
N LEU A 169 -47.96 -36.69 11.99
CA LEU A 169 -48.45 -37.19 13.28
C LEU A 169 -49.96 -37.49 13.24
N ARG A 170 -50.74 -36.61 12.58
CA ARG A 170 -52.19 -36.86 12.37
C ARG A 170 -52.44 -38.07 11.49
N GLU A 171 -51.68 -38.24 10.40
CA GLU A 171 -51.78 -39.40 9.50
C GLU A 171 -51.44 -40.70 10.22
N VAL A 172 -50.36 -40.75 11.00
CA VAL A 172 -49.99 -41.91 11.82
C VAL A 172 -51.09 -42.25 12.85
N GLN A 173 -51.66 -41.23 13.52
CA GLN A 173 -52.76 -41.46 14.46
C GLN A 173 -54.02 -42.01 13.78
N LEU A 174 -54.35 -41.52 12.59
CA LEU A 174 -55.47 -42.03 11.79
C LEU A 174 -55.24 -43.48 11.37
N GLU A 175 -54.02 -43.80 10.94
CA GLU A 175 -53.65 -45.16 10.57
C GLU A 175 -53.72 -46.12 11.77
N HIS A 176 -53.22 -45.71 12.94
CA HIS A 176 -53.40 -46.47 14.19
C HIS A 176 -54.87 -46.74 14.51
N LYS A 177 -55.74 -45.72 14.38
CA LYS A 177 -57.19 -45.90 14.58
C LYS A 177 -57.79 -46.87 13.56
N ARG A 178 -57.35 -46.79 12.29
CA ARG A 178 -57.80 -47.68 11.22
C ARG A 178 -57.40 -49.13 11.47
N VAL A 179 -56.13 -49.38 11.79
CA VAL A 179 -55.62 -50.72 12.09
C VAL A 179 -56.26 -51.29 13.34
N ASN A 180 -56.42 -50.49 14.40
CA ASN A 180 -57.12 -50.91 15.61
C ASN A 180 -58.58 -51.28 15.33
N ALA A 181 -59.28 -50.50 14.52
CA ALA A 181 -60.66 -50.82 14.12
C ALA A 181 -60.75 -52.15 13.37
N VAL A 182 -59.84 -52.39 12.41
CA VAL A 182 -59.77 -53.68 11.68
C VAL A 182 -59.43 -54.85 12.61
N PHE A 183 -58.55 -54.64 13.58
CA PHE A 183 -58.20 -55.67 14.57
C PHE A 183 -59.39 -56.02 15.48
N LEU A 184 -60.12 -55.01 15.97
CA LEU A 184 -61.31 -55.20 16.79
C LEU A 184 -62.42 -55.91 16.01
N ASP A 185 -62.66 -55.54 14.75
CA ASP A 185 -63.63 -56.21 13.87
C ASP A 185 -63.32 -57.70 13.71
N LYS A 186 -62.04 -58.07 13.56
CA LYS A 186 -61.59 -59.47 13.53
C LYS A 186 -61.86 -60.20 14.85
N LEU A 187 -61.58 -59.57 15.99
CA LEU A 187 -61.84 -60.16 17.31
C LEU A 187 -63.34 -60.35 17.56
N GLU A 188 -64.16 -59.36 17.22
CA GLU A 188 -65.62 -59.43 17.37
C GLU A 188 -66.23 -60.44 16.41
N GLY A 189 -65.74 -60.53 15.16
CA GLY A 189 -66.13 -61.56 14.20
C GLY A 189 -65.75 -62.97 14.65
N GLN A 190 -64.62 -63.12 15.34
CA GLN A 190 -64.18 -64.39 15.92
C GLN A 190 -64.95 -64.75 17.19
N ALA A 191 -65.31 -63.77 18.03
CA ALA A 191 -66.18 -63.96 19.20
C ALA A 191 -67.64 -64.29 18.83
N ARG A 192 -68.07 -63.92 17.62
CA ARG A 192 -69.37 -64.29 17.02
C ARG A 192 -69.31 -65.59 16.19
N GLY A 193 -68.14 -66.21 16.09
CA GLY A 193 -67.87 -67.36 15.20
C GLY A 193 -67.48 -68.66 15.91
N SER A 194 -67.71 -68.79 17.23
CA SER A 194 -67.43 -70.03 17.95
C SER A 194 -68.58 -71.04 17.82
N GLU A 195 -68.66 -71.71 16.68
CA GLU A 195 -68.94 -73.16 16.59
C GLU A 195 -68.23 -73.70 15.34
N ARG A 196 -66.97 -74.11 15.49
CA ARG A 196 -66.40 -75.35 14.91
C ARG A 196 -64.90 -75.47 15.23
N GLU A 197 -64.58 -76.56 15.93
CA GLU A 197 -63.26 -77.14 16.21
C GLU A 197 -62.36 -77.31 14.97
N PRO A 198 -61.02 -77.33 15.15
CA PRO A 198 -60.30 -78.53 14.70
C PRO A 198 -59.15 -79.01 15.60
N LYS A 199 -58.85 -80.30 15.45
CA LYS A 199 -57.85 -81.13 16.14
C LYS A 199 -56.39 -80.75 15.86
N PHE A 200 -55.60 -81.04 16.90
CA PHE A 200 -54.14 -81.13 17.05
C PHE A 200 -53.36 -81.84 15.93
N GLU A 201 -52.20 -81.29 15.53
CA GLU A 201 -51.01 -82.08 15.17
C GLU A 201 -49.72 -81.24 15.29
N SER A 202 -48.67 -81.86 15.84
CA SER A 202 -47.35 -81.28 16.14
C SER A 202 -46.32 -81.89 15.20
N THR A 203 -45.53 -81.09 14.48
CA THR A 203 -44.26 -81.52 13.85
C THR A 203 -43.23 -80.39 13.86
N GLN A 204 -42.02 -80.76 14.25
CA GLN A 204 -40.79 -80.00 14.38
C GLN A 204 -40.19 -79.46 13.07
N GLU A 205 -39.30 -78.48 13.26
CA GLU A 205 -38.10 -78.11 12.49
C GLU A 205 -38.22 -77.80 10.98
N ALA A 206 -37.80 -76.60 10.61
CA ALA A 206 -36.57 -76.40 9.85
C ALA A 206 -36.31 -74.90 9.64
N GLU A 207 -35.07 -74.50 9.92
CA GLU A 207 -34.45 -73.33 9.32
C GLU A 207 -34.84 -73.22 7.84
N SER A 208 -35.28 -72.03 7.45
CA SER A 208 -35.24 -71.60 6.06
C SER A 208 -34.92 -70.11 6.07
N GLN A 209 -33.62 -69.82 6.21
CA GLN A 209 -32.98 -68.81 5.37
C GLN A 209 -33.60 -68.90 3.96
N ALA A 210 -34.02 -67.82 3.33
CA ALA A 210 -33.15 -66.84 2.71
C ALA A 210 -34.01 -65.86 1.87
N PRO A 211 -33.44 -64.79 1.28
CA PRO A 211 -32.14 -64.20 1.53
C PRO A 211 -32.28 -62.77 2.04
N LEU A 212 -31.37 -62.42 2.95
CA LEU A 212 -30.88 -61.06 3.11
C LEU A 212 -30.12 -60.67 1.82
N SER A 213 -30.83 -60.51 0.70
CA SER A 213 -30.23 -60.08 -0.55
C SER A 213 -29.98 -58.58 -0.46
N HIS A 214 -28.76 -58.24 -0.03
CA HIS A 214 -27.91 -57.31 -0.75
C HIS A 214 -28.70 -56.25 -1.56
N LEU A 215 -29.10 -55.18 -0.89
CA LEU A 215 -28.74 -53.88 -1.42
C LEU A 215 -27.44 -53.53 -0.71
N LYS A 216 -26.35 -53.57 -1.48
CA LYS A 216 -25.08 -52.91 -1.17
C LYS A 216 -25.36 -51.66 -0.33
N PRO A 217 -24.66 -51.44 0.79
CA PRO A 217 -24.33 -50.07 1.11
C PRO A 217 -23.46 -49.60 -0.05
N ASP A 218 -24.05 -48.80 -0.93
CA ASP A 218 -23.25 -47.97 -1.80
C ASP A 218 -22.30 -47.18 -0.89
N PRO A 219 -20.97 -47.26 -1.05
CA PRO A 219 -20.01 -46.53 -0.21
C PRO A 219 -20.07 -45.01 -0.40
N GLU A 220 -21.11 -44.48 -1.04
CA GLU A 220 -21.22 -43.08 -1.45
C GLU A 220 -22.37 -42.37 -0.75
N GLN A 221 -22.41 -42.45 0.59
CA GLN A 221 -22.75 -41.30 1.43
C GLN A 221 -21.87 -41.25 2.70
N SER A 222 -20.58 -41.52 2.52
CA SER A 222 -19.55 -40.81 3.27
C SER A 222 -19.06 -39.65 2.41
N CYS A 223 -19.90 -38.63 2.23
CA CYS A 223 -19.43 -37.33 1.76
C CYS A 223 -18.74 -36.60 2.92
N SER A 224 -17.60 -37.12 3.31
CA SER A 224 -16.45 -36.30 3.63
C SER A 224 -15.20 -37.19 3.69
N GLY A 225 -14.85 -37.77 2.54
CA GLY A 225 -13.45 -37.89 2.18
C GLY A 225 -12.88 -36.49 2.01
N TRP A 226 -12.75 -35.73 3.09
CA TRP A 226 -11.66 -34.79 3.16
C TRP A 226 -10.44 -35.70 3.29
N THR A 227 -9.59 -35.67 2.27
CA THR A 227 -8.16 -35.83 2.52
C THR A 227 -7.87 -35.12 3.83
N GLU A 228 -7.25 -35.84 4.75
CA GLU A 228 -6.73 -35.37 6.04
C GLU A 228 -5.60 -34.36 5.80
N GLU A 229 -5.88 -33.35 5.00
CA GLU A 229 -5.35 -32.01 5.16
C GLU A 229 -6.26 -31.43 6.24
N ALA A 230 -5.96 -31.76 7.50
CA ALA A 230 -6.50 -31.03 8.63
C ALA A 230 -6.26 -29.56 8.31
N ASP A 231 -7.31 -28.83 7.89
CA ASP A 231 -7.22 -27.41 7.63
C ASP A 231 -6.69 -26.80 8.93
N PRO A 232 -5.43 -26.32 8.98
CA PRO A 232 -4.82 -25.86 10.21
C PRO A 232 -5.63 -24.70 10.83
N ARG A 233 -6.45 -24.05 9.99
CA ARG A 233 -7.39 -23.01 10.37
C ARG A 233 -8.63 -23.55 11.07
N ALA A 234 -9.17 -24.69 10.64
CA ALA A 234 -10.32 -25.33 11.28
C ALA A 234 -9.93 -25.94 12.64
N GLU A 235 -8.72 -26.50 12.76
CA GLU A 235 -8.18 -27.00 14.02
C GLU A 235 -7.93 -25.86 15.02
N TYR A 236 -7.39 -24.73 14.55
CA TYR A 236 -7.27 -23.49 15.33
C TYR A 236 -8.62 -22.98 15.83
N ASP A 237 -9.60 -22.84 14.94
CA ASP A 237 -10.93 -22.37 15.31
C ASP A 237 -11.60 -23.33 16.31
N GLN A 238 -11.41 -24.65 16.15
CA GLN A 238 -11.95 -25.65 17.06
C GLN A 238 -11.28 -25.61 18.44
N ALA A 239 -9.96 -25.55 18.50
CA ALA A 239 -9.20 -25.51 19.75
C ALA A 239 -9.44 -24.21 20.54
N LEU A 240 -9.48 -23.06 19.85
CA LEU A 240 -9.82 -21.78 20.46
C LEU A 240 -11.25 -21.78 21.02
N MET A 241 -12.21 -22.40 20.31
CA MET A 241 -13.59 -22.54 20.81
C MET A 241 -13.69 -23.46 22.03
N LYS A 242 -12.88 -24.53 22.10
CA LYS A 242 -12.75 -25.36 23.32
C LYS A 242 -12.21 -24.54 24.49
N LEU A 243 -11.27 -23.63 24.24
CA LEU A 243 -10.67 -22.77 25.25
C LEU A 243 -11.66 -21.71 25.79
N ILE A 244 -12.40 -21.04 24.90
CA ILE A 244 -13.45 -20.08 25.28
C ILE A 244 -14.53 -20.75 26.13
N LYS A 245 -14.87 -22.01 25.83
CA LYS A 245 -15.86 -22.77 26.60
C LYS A 245 -15.36 -23.20 27.98
N SER A 246 -14.07 -23.50 28.12
CA SER A 246 -13.48 -23.92 29.39
C SER A 246 -13.17 -22.73 30.31
N PHE A 247 -12.89 -21.56 29.75
CA PHE A 247 -12.62 -20.32 30.49
C PHE A 247 -13.59 -19.19 30.11
N PRO A 248 -14.89 -19.31 30.45
CA PRO A 248 -15.92 -18.33 30.06
C PRO A 248 -15.72 -16.94 30.69
N ASN A 249 -14.88 -16.85 31.72
CA ASN A 249 -14.57 -15.60 32.43
C ASN A 249 -13.34 -14.88 31.84
N CYS A 250 -12.69 -15.46 30.83
CA CYS A 250 -11.53 -14.88 30.16
C CYS A 250 -11.97 -14.23 28.84
N ASP A 251 -11.41 -13.05 28.55
CA ASP A 251 -11.69 -12.34 27.31
C ASP A 251 -11.17 -13.12 26.10
N ARG A 252 -11.96 -13.10 25.02
CA ARG A 252 -11.63 -13.84 23.78
C ARG A 252 -10.28 -13.43 23.20
N ASP A 253 -10.00 -12.14 23.17
CA ASP A 253 -8.76 -11.61 22.61
C ASP A 253 -7.54 -12.05 23.46
N PHE A 254 -7.70 -12.11 24.77
CA PHE A 254 -6.69 -12.62 25.69
C PHE A 254 -6.43 -14.12 25.51
N LEU A 255 -7.49 -14.91 25.30
CA LEU A 255 -7.36 -16.34 25.01
C LEU A 255 -6.67 -16.57 23.66
N GLU A 256 -6.96 -15.74 22.65
CA GLU A 256 -6.33 -15.78 21.33
C GLU A 256 -4.83 -15.42 21.38
N ASP A 257 -4.45 -14.45 22.21
CA ASP A 257 -3.06 -14.06 22.44
C ASP A 257 -2.27 -15.19 23.12
N ILE A 258 -2.83 -15.82 24.16
CA ILE A 258 -2.20 -16.97 24.83
C ILE A 258 -2.09 -18.16 23.88
N PHE A 259 -3.14 -18.42 23.12
CA PHE A 259 -3.15 -19.52 22.16
C PHE A 259 -2.12 -19.29 21.04
N THR A 260 -1.89 -18.03 20.65
CA THR A 260 -0.81 -17.67 19.71
C THR A 260 0.58 -17.83 20.33
N GLN A 261 0.75 -17.50 21.61
CA GLN A 261 2.02 -17.66 22.35
C GLN A 261 2.40 -19.14 22.54
N CYS A 262 1.42 -20.02 22.74
CA CYS A 262 1.61 -21.46 22.93
C CYS A 262 1.65 -22.23 21.60
N ASN A 263 2.08 -21.61 20.49
CA ASN A 263 2.15 -22.23 19.16
C ASN A 263 0.84 -22.88 18.67
N ARG A 264 -0.32 -22.38 19.12
CA ARG A 264 -1.64 -22.95 18.82
C ARG A 264 -1.85 -24.35 19.42
N ASP A 265 -1.08 -24.70 20.44
CA ASP A 265 -1.28 -25.91 21.25
C ASP A 265 -2.30 -25.62 22.37
N TYR A 266 -3.37 -26.42 22.39
CA TYR A 266 -4.47 -26.28 23.36
C TYR A 266 -4.05 -26.73 24.77
N GLU A 267 -3.26 -27.79 24.88
CA GLU A 267 -2.87 -28.37 26.17
C GLU A 267 -1.90 -27.42 26.90
N GLU A 268 -0.96 -26.84 26.17
CA GLU A 268 -0.02 -25.85 26.72
C GLU A 268 -0.74 -24.55 27.13
N ALA A 269 -1.62 -24.03 26.26
CA ALA A 269 -2.43 -22.85 26.57
C ALA A 269 -3.35 -23.06 27.78
N SER A 270 -4.01 -24.22 27.87
CA SER A 270 -4.89 -24.55 29.00
C SER A 270 -4.11 -24.70 30.31
N THR A 271 -2.92 -25.31 30.27
CA THR A 271 -2.05 -25.45 31.45
C THR A 271 -1.57 -24.08 31.96
N LEU A 272 -1.20 -23.18 31.05
CA LEU A 272 -0.80 -21.82 31.39
C LEU A 272 -1.96 -21.02 31.99
N LEU A 273 -3.16 -21.16 31.44
CA LEU A 273 -4.38 -20.52 31.97
C LEU A 273 -4.78 -21.06 33.34
N ILE A 274 -4.68 -22.37 33.57
CA ILE A 274 -4.94 -22.97 34.88
C ILE A 274 -3.92 -22.48 35.91
N SER A 275 -2.65 -22.38 35.52
CA SER A 275 -1.57 -21.93 36.42
C SER A 275 -1.63 -20.44 36.73
N THR A 276 -2.20 -19.62 35.85
CA THR A 276 -2.35 -18.16 36.05
C THR A 276 -3.62 -17.78 36.80
N LEU A 277 -4.65 -18.63 36.75
CA LEU A 277 -5.94 -18.43 37.42
C LEU A 277 -6.07 -19.21 38.75
N SER A 278 -5.05 -19.98 39.13
CA SER A 278 -4.95 -20.67 40.42
C SER A 278 -4.24 -19.80 41.47
#